data_AF-A0A2V5UXW8-F1
#
_entry.id   AF-A0A2V5UXW8-F1
#
_cell.length_a   1.000
_cell.length_b   1.000
_cell.length_c   1.000
_cell.angle_alpha   90.00
_cell.angle_beta   90.00
_cell.angle_gamma   90.00
#
_symmetry.space_group_name_H-M   'P 1'
#
loop_
_entity.id
_entity.type
_entity.pdbx_description
1 polymer ?
#
loop_
_entity_poly.entity_id
_entity_poly.type
_entity_poly.pdbx_seq_one_letter_code
_entity_poly.pdbx_strand_id
1 'polypeptide(L)'
;MPDHIHLFCAPNTFPPQPLKDWIAFWRNHVTRAWPQRHETPIWQRDYWDRQLRRDESYAQKWEYVKNNPVRHGYVACAEDWPYQ
;
A
#
# COMPACT_ATOMS: atom_id res chain seq x y z
N MET A 1 -3.04 -0.91 7.06
CA MET A 1 -3.54 -1.98 7.95
C MET A 1 -2.37 -2.46 8.80
N PRO A 2 -2.58 -3.13 9.94
CA PRO A 2 -1.48 -3.57 10.80
C PRO A 2 -0.51 -4.55 10.14
N ASP A 3 -1.00 -5.37 9.20
CA ASP A 3 -0.27 -6.47 8.57
C ASP A 3 0.05 -6.24 7.07
N HIS A 4 -0.58 -5.25 6.43
CA HIS A 4 -0.35 -4.93 5.03
C HIS A 4 -0.61 -3.46 4.68
N ILE A 5 -0.08 -3.04 3.52
CA ILE A 5 -0.13 -1.67 3.01
C ILE A 5 -0.82 -1.65 1.66
N HIS A 6 -1.75 -0.71 1.46
CA HIS A 6 -2.32 -0.37 0.16
C HIS A 6 -1.72 0.95 -0.31
N LEU A 7 -1.26 1.02 -1.55
CA LEU A 7 -0.69 2.23 -2.13
C LEU A 7 -1.37 2.54 -3.46
N PHE A 8 -1.77 3.80 -3.65
CA PHE A 8 -2.05 4.34 -4.96
C PHE A 8 -0.81 5.03 -5.51
N CYS A 9 -0.39 4.67 -6.71
CA CYS A 9 0.71 5.32 -7.39
C CYS A 9 0.38 5.57 -8.86
N ALA A 10 0.94 6.64 -9.39
CA ALA A 10 0.94 6.95 -10.81
C ALA A 10 2.39 7.31 -11.17
N PRO A 11 3.08 6.51 -12.01
CA PRO A 11 4.43 6.84 -12.45
C PRO A 11 4.42 8.19 -13.17
N ASN A 12 5.16 9.17 -12.67
CA ASN A 12 5.28 10.50 -13.27
C ASN A 12 6.51 10.60 -14.20
N THR A 13 6.92 9.49 -14.82
CA THR A 13 8.11 9.39 -15.67
C THR A 13 7.78 8.77 -17.01
N PHE A 14 8.52 9.16 -18.06
CA PHE A 14 8.42 8.58 -19.40
C PHE A 14 9.81 8.18 -19.93
N PRO A 15 10.05 6.90 -20.27
CA PRO A 15 9.12 5.78 -20.09
C PRO A 15 8.84 5.50 -18.60
N PRO A 16 7.67 4.94 -18.26
CA PRO A 16 7.33 4.64 -16.88
C PRO A 16 8.31 3.60 -16.31
N GLN A 17 8.75 3.81 -15.07
CA GLN A 17 9.55 2.82 -14.36
C GLN A 17 8.72 1.56 -14.06
N PRO A 18 9.32 0.35 -14.11
CA PRO A 18 8.63 -0.86 -13.71
C PRO A 18 8.16 -0.79 -12.25
N LEU A 19 6.89 -1.14 -11.99
CA LEU A 19 6.31 -1.13 -10.64
C LEU A 19 7.11 -2.00 -9.67
N LYS A 20 7.69 -3.10 -10.16
CA LYS A 20 8.57 -3.99 -9.39
C LYS A 20 9.75 -3.25 -8.75
N ASP A 21 10.38 -2.34 -9.49
CA ASP A 21 11.56 -1.62 -9.02
C ASP A 21 11.18 -0.58 -7.95
N TRP A 22 10.03 0.07 -8.13
CA TRP A 22 9.46 0.98 -7.14
C TRP A 22 9.08 0.26 -5.84
N ILE A 23 8.46 -0.93 -5.93
CA ILE A 23 8.14 -1.75 -4.76
C ILE A 23 9.42 -2.24 -4.08
N ALA A 24 10.43 -2.66 -4.84
CA ALA A 24 11.71 -3.10 -4.30
C ALA A 24 12.41 -1.97 -3.53
N PHE A 25 12.36 -0.73 -4.04
CA PHE A 25 12.89 0.45 -3.36
C PHE A 25 12.26 0.64 -1.97
N TRP A 26 10.93 0.67 -1.89
CA TRP A 26 10.22 0.87 -0.62
C TRP A 26 10.39 -0.28 0.36
N ARG A 27 10.29 -1.53 -0.11
CA ARG A 27 10.53 -2.72 0.72
C ARG A 27 11.94 -2.68 1.32
N ASN A 28 12.95 -2.33 0.53
CA ASN A 28 14.32 -2.21 1.01
C ASN A 28 14.45 -1.10 2.06
N HIS A 29 13.87 0.08 1.79
CA HIS A 29 13.92 1.20 2.73
C HIS A 29 13.32 0.84 4.10
N VAL A 30 12.13 0.24 4.11
CA VAL A 30 11.44 -0.17 5.34
C VAL A 30 12.18 -1.32 6.02
N THR A 31 12.66 -2.33 5.28
CA THR A 31 13.44 -3.44 5.85
C THR A 31 14.70 -2.94 6.55
N ARG A 32 15.35 -1.91 5.98
CA ARG A 32 16.53 -1.28 6.58
C ARG A 32 16.21 -0.47 7.83
N ALA A 33 15.02 0.12 7.92
CA ALA A 33 14.55 0.86 9.08
C ALA A 33 13.87 -0.03 10.13
N TRP A 34 13.61 -1.31 9.83
CA TRP A 34 12.88 -2.20 10.73
C TRP A 34 13.65 -2.44 12.04
N PRO A 35 13.05 -2.13 13.21
CA PRO A 35 13.75 -2.20 14.49
C PRO A 35 14.05 -3.63 14.93
N GLN A 36 13.20 -4.58 14.55
CA GLN A 36 13.25 -5.96 15.03
C GLN A 36 13.86 -6.88 13.97
N ARG A 37 15.19 -6.82 13.82
CA ARG A 37 15.92 -7.53 12.74
C ARG A 37 15.64 -9.04 12.67
N HIS A 38 15.32 -9.66 13.81
CA HIS A 38 15.02 -11.09 13.90
C HIS A 38 13.69 -11.50 13.24
N GLU A 39 12.79 -10.54 12.96
CA GLU A 39 11.52 -10.79 12.25
C GLU A 39 11.68 -10.83 10.73
N THR A 40 12.90 -10.62 10.21
CA THR A 40 13.13 -10.68 8.77
C THR A 40 13.09 -12.12 8.24
N PRO A 41 12.46 -12.37 7.08
CA PRO A 41 11.80 -11.40 6.19
C PRO A 41 10.40 -10.98 6.68
N ILE A 42 10.14 -9.66 6.67
CA ILE A 42 8.84 -9.07 7.09
C ILE A 42 7.83 -8.92 5.94
N TRP A 43 8.23 -9.19 4.70
CA TRP A 43 7.40 -9.02 3.51
C TRP A 43 6.97 -10.35 2.93
N GLN A 44 5.71 -10.44 2.49
CA GLN A 44 5.28 -11.49 1.57
C GLN A 44 6.08 -11.41 0.26
N ARG A 45 6.37 -12.58 -0.33
CA ARG A 45 7.23 -12.71 -1.51
C ARG A 45 6.76 -11.83 -2.67
N ASP A 46 5.49 -11.92 -3.01
CA ASP A 46 4.88 -11.20 -4.12
C ASP A 46 4.10 -9.96 -3.65
N TYR A 47 3.61 -9.18 -4.60
CA TYR A 47 2.69 -8.07 -4.38
C TYR A 47 1.50 -8.23 -5.30
N TRP A 48 0.39 -7.59 -4.93
CA TRP A 48 -0.80 -7.52 -5.76
C TRP A 48 -0.90 -6.10 -6.33
N ASP A 49 -1.01 -5.99 -7.65
CA ASP A 49 -1.28 -4.72 -8.31
C ASP A 49 -2.51 -4.82 -9.23
N ARG A 50 -3.21 -3.70 -9.37
CA ARG A 50 -4.31 -3.56 -10.30
C ARG A 50 -4.23 -2.19 -10.95
N GLN A 51 -4.04 -2.18 -12.26
CA GLN A 51 -4.09 -0.96 -13.04
C GLN A 51 -5.53 -0.44 -13.10
N LEU A 52 -5.73 0.81 -12.66
CA LEU A 52 -6.99 1.52 -12.87
C LEU A 52 -7.09 1.90 -14.35
N ARG A 53 -8.10 1.37 -15.03
CA ARG A 53 -8.43 1.70 -16.41
C ARG A 53 -9.55 2.74 -16.44
N ARG A 54 -9.78 3.34 -17.61
CA ARG A 54 -10.85 4.33 -17.80
C ARG A 54 -12.18 3.76 -17.28
N ASP A 55 -12.97 4.62 -16.64
CA ASP A 55 -14.25 4.39 -15.95
C ASP A 55 -14.18 3.98 -14.47
N GLU A 56 -13.08 3.42 -13.96
CA GLU A 56 -12.88 3.30 -12.51
C GLU A 56 -12.34 4.63 -11.96
N SER A 57 -13.13 5.35 -11.16
CA SER A 57 -12.65 6.61 -10.58
C SER A 57 -11.66 6.34 -9.44
N TYR A 58 -10.55 7.08 -9.43
CA TYR A 58 -9.61 7.08 -8.31
C TYR A 58 -10.33 7.27 -6.96
N ALA A 59 -11.33 8.16 -6.94
CA ALA A 59 -12.14 8.44 -5.77
C ALA A 59 -12.92 7.22 -5.25
N GLN A 60 -13.53 6.42 -6.14
CA GLN A 60 -14.25 5.21 -5.73
C GLN A 60 -13.34 4.16 -5.09
N LYS A 61 -12.11 4.02 -5.61
CA LYS A 61 -11.12 3.08 -5.05
C LYS A 61 -10.49 3.62 -3.78
N TRP A 62 -10.29 4.94 -3.69
CA TRP A 62 -9.82 5.60 -2.49
C TRP A 62 -10.80 5.36 -1.33
N GLU A 63 -12.10 5.53 -1.56
CA GLU A 63 -13.12 5.23 -0.55
C GLU A 63 -13.06 3.78 -0.06
N TYR A 64 -12.79 2.82 -0.95
CA TYR A 64 -12.59 1.43 -0.54
C TYR A 64 -11.41 1.30 0.44
N VAL A 65 -10.26 1.89 0.11
CA VAL A 65 -9.05 1.81 0.94
C VAL A 65 -9.24 2.54 2.27
N LYS A 66 -9.84 3.73 2.22
CA LYS A 66 -10.18 4.56 3.39
C LYS A 66 -11.06 3.80 4.40
N ASN A 67 -12.00 2.99 3.90
CA ASN A 67 -12.92 2.22 4.73
C ASN A 67 -12.39 0.84 5.17
N ASN A 68 -11.23 0.37 4.70
CA ASN A 68 -10.68 -0.93 5.13
C ASN A 68 -10.49 -1.04 6.65
N PRO A 69 -9.96 -0.04 7.37
CA PRO A 69 -9.84 -0.12 8.83
C PRO A 69 -11.17 -0.37 9.53
N VAL A 70 -12.25 0.25 9.05
CA VAL A 70 -13.62 0.03 9.57
C VAL A 70 -14.11 -1.37 9.24
N ARG A 71 -13.95 -1.82 7.99
CA ARG A 71 -14.36 -3.17 7.55
C ARG A 71 -13.67 -4.30 8.31
N HIS A 72 -12.43 -4.06 8.74
CA HIS A 72 -11.65 -5.01 9.53
C HIS A 72 -11.81 -4.80 11.05
N GLY A 73 -12.67 -3.86 11.48
CA GLY A 73 -13.03 -3.66 12.88
C GLY A 73 -11.96 -2.96 13.72
N TYR A 74 -10.98 -2.29 13.11
CA TYR A 74 -9.94 -1.58 13.86
C TYR A 74 -10.40 -0.24 14.42
N VAL A 75 -11.35 0.41 13.75
CA VAL A 75 -11.92 1.70 14.14
C VAL A 75 -13.41 1.74 13.78
N ALA A 76 -14.18 2.58 14.49
CA ALA A 76 -15.61 2.77 14.21
C ALA A 76 -15.83 3.69 13.00
N CYS A 77 -15.01 4.75 12.87
CA CYS A 77 -15.03 5.68 11.75
C CYS A 77 -13.69 5.62 11.01
N ALA A 78 -13.71 5.83 9.69
CA ALA A 78 -12.50 5.78 8.87
C ALA A 78 -11.50 6.88 9.25
N GLU A 79 -12.00 8.02 9.70
CA GLU A 79 -11.25 9.19 10.17
C GLU A 79 -10.46 8.92 11.46
N ASP A 80 -10.87 7.92 12.25
CA ASP A 80 -10.18 7.56 13.49
C ASP A 80 -8.91 6.74 13.24
N TRP A 81 -8.68 6.30 12.00
CA TRP A 81 -7.50 5.51 11.66
C TRP A 81 -6.27 6.42 11.52
N PRO A 82 -5.27 6.33 12.44
CA PRO A 82 -4.16 7.28 12.47
C PRO A 82 -3.08 7.00 11.40
N TYR A 83 -3.24 5.94 10.61
CA TYR A 83 -2.26 5.46 9.64
C TYR A 83 -2.84 5.42 8.21
N GLN A 84 -3.59 6.47 7.82
CA GLN A 84 -4.04 6.67 6.43
C GLN A 84 -2.93 7.23 5.54
#